data_AF-A0A9E2J7B8-F1
#
_entry.id   AF-A0A9E2J7B8-F1
#
_cell.length_a   1.000
_cell.length_b   1.000
_cell.length_c   1.000
_cell.angle_alpha   90.00
_cell.angle_beta   90.00
_cell.angle_gamma   90.00
#
_symmetry.space_group_name_H-M   'P 1'
#
loop_
_entity.id
_entity.type
_entity.pdbx_description
1 polymer ?
#
loop_
_entity_poly.entity_id
_entity_poly.type
_entity_poly.pdbx_seq_one_letter_code
_entity_poly.pdbx_strand_id
1 'polypeptide(L)' 'MNIDPVCGMEITNKENAETFEYNGKTYYFCSSHCLNQFLSVLITLTSEINKSENDYYLRLMK' A
#
# COMPACT_ATOMS: atom_id res chain seq x y z
N MET A 1 -15.01 2.54 9.54
CA MET A 1 -14.60 1.23 8.99
C MET A 1 -13.37 1.43 8.14
N ASN A 2 -12.32 0.63 8.38
CA ASN A 2 -11.15 0.60 7.52
C ASN A 2 -11.28 -0.67 6.67
N ILE A 3 -11.32 -0.51 5.35
CA ILE A 3 -11.48 -1.63 4.42
C ILE A 3 -10.17 -1.76 3.66
N ASP A 4 -9.63 -2.98 3.61
CA ASP A 4 -8.47 -3.30 2.80
C ASP A 4 -8.82 -3.05 1.32
N PRO A 5 -8.13 -2.13 0.63
CA PRO A 5 -8.46 -1.75 -0.75
C PRO A 5 -8.14 -2.86 -1.77
N VAL A 6 -7.38 -3.88 -1.38
CA VAL A 6 -6.97 -4.98 -2.24
C VAL A 6 -7.99 -6.11 -2.22
N CYS A 7 -8.41 -6.54 -1.03
CA CYS A 7 -9.29 -7.70 -0.88
C CYS A 7 -10.71 -7.37 -0.37
N GLY A 8 -10.96 -6.14 0.08
CA GLY A 8 -12.25 -5.72 0.64
C GLY A 8 -12.49 -6.19 2.08
N MET A 9 -11.49 -6.78 2.74
CA MET A 9 -11.62 -7.23 4.12
C MET A 9 -11.76 -6.04 5.08
N GLU A 10 -12.69 -6.13 6.02
CA GLU A 10 -12.81 -5.16 7.09
C GLU A 10 -11.70 -5.34 8.13
N ILE A 11 -10.98 -4.25 8.41
CA ILE A 11 -9.95 -4.19 9.44
C ILE A 11 -10.60 -3.81 10.76
N THR A 12 -10.87 -4.83 11.58
CA THR A 12 -11.46 -4.68 12.92
C THR A 12 -10.41 -4.33 13.98
N ASN A 13 -9.17 -4.81 13.81
CA ASN A 13 -8.05 -4.48 14.69
C ASN A 13 -6.98 -3.68 13.93
N LYS A 14 -6.86 -2.40 14.25
CA LYS A 14 -5.90 -1.48 13.61
C LYS A 14 -4.47 -1.65 14.11
N GLU A 15 -4.27 -2.15 15.32
CA GLU A 15 -2.93 -2.26 15.91
C GLU A 15 -2.08 -3.33 15.22
N ASN A 16 -2.73 -4.37 14.68
CA ASN A 16 -2.08 -5.46 13.95
C ASN A 16 -2.18 -5.32 12.43
N ALA A 17 -2.78 -4.23 11.94
CA ALA A 17 -2.93 -4.01 10.51
C ALA A 17 -1.65 -3.41 9.94
N GLU A 18 -1.29 -3.87 8.75
CA GLU A 18 -0.26 -3.20 7.97
C GLU A 18 -0.80 -1.85 7.50
N THR A 19 0.06 -0.84 7.44
CA THR A 19 -0.36 0.51 7.02
C THR A 19 0.58 1.10 5.99
N PHE A 20 0.04 1.94 5.12
CA PHE A 20 0.81 2.68 4.13
C PHE A 20 0.24 4.07 3.93
N GLU A 21 1.10 5.09 3.93
CA GLU A 21 0.70 6.45 3.63
C GLU A 21 0.98 6.76 2.17
N TYR A 22 -0.06 7.16 1.43
CA TYR A 22 0.05 7.61 0.06
C TYR A 22 -0.79 8.87 -0.16
N ASN A 23 -0.16 9.92 -0.70
CA ASN A 23 -0.80 11.19 -1.00
C ASN A 23 -1.57 11.80 0.20
N GLY A 24 -0.96 11.75 1.39
CA GLY A 24 -1.56 12.25 2.64
C GLY A 24 -2.72 11.39 3.19
N LYS A 25 -2.95 10.20 2.64
CA LYS A 25 -3.95 9.25 3.12
C LYS A 25 -3.30 7.97 3.62
N THR A 26 -3.67 7.56 4.82
CA THR A 26 -3.28 6.26 5.38
C THR A 26 -4.22 5.16 4.91
N TYR A 27 -3.66 4.14 4.28
CA TYR A 27 -4.31 2.89 3.90
C TYR A 27 -3.97 1.80 4.93
N TYR A 28 -4.88 0.84 5.07
CA TYR A 28 -4.78 -0.26 6.03
C TYR A 28 -4.97 -1.57 5.28
N PHE A 29 -4.18 -2.58 5.62
CA PHE A 29 -4.19 -3.87 4.95
C PHE A 29 -4.29 -5.02 5.96
N CYS A 30 -4.99 -6.07 5.58
CA CYS A 30 -5.23 -7.23 6.42
C CYS A 30 -4.00 -8.11 6.58
N SER A 31 -3.01 -7.95 5.70
CA SER A 31 -1.77 -8.71 5.68
C SER A 31 -0.71 -8.00 4.86
N SER A 32 0.56 -8.37 5.09
CA SER A 32 1.68 -7.87 4.29
C SER A 32 1.57 -8.26 2.81
N HIS A 33 0.84 -9.34 2.50
CA HIS A 33 0.54 -9.72 1.12
C HIS A 33 -0.31 -8.67 0.40
N CYS A 34 -1.38 -8.19 1.04
CA CYS A 34 -2.23 -7.14 0.46
C CYS A 34 -1.48 -5.81 0.34
N LEU A 35 -0.67 -5.45 1.34
CA LEU A 35 0.23 -4.29 1.23
C LEU A 35 1.16 -4.40 0.01
N ASN A 36 1.85 -5.52 -0.15
CA ASN A 36 2.77 -5.73 -1.26
C ASN A 36 2.07 -5.66 -2.62
N GLN A 37 0.88 -6.27 -2.74
CA GLN A 37 0.09 -6.20 -3.98
C GLN A 37 -0.33 -4.76 -4.31
N PHE A 38 -0.72 -3.99 -3.30
CA PHE A 38 -1.05 -2.57 -3.46
C PHE A 38 0.16 -1.77 -3.94
N LEU A 39 1.34 -1.98 -3.33
CA LEU A 39 2.58 -1.31 -3.73
C LEU A 39 3.00 -1.69 -5.16
N SER A 40 2.83 -2.95 -5.58
CA SER A 40 3.14 -3.37 -6.97
C SER A 40 2.30 -2.60 -8.00
N VAL A 41 1.02 -2.39 -7.72
CA VAL A 41 0.13 -1.62 -8.62
C VAL A 41 0.51 -0.13 -8.61
N LEU A 42 0.78 0.46 -7.45
CA LEU A 42 1.23 1.85 -7.33
C LEU A 42 2.55 2.09 -8.10
N ILE A 43 3.54 1.19 -7.97
CA ILE A 43 4.79 1.27 -8.71
C ILE A 43 4.55 1.26 -10.22
N THR A 44 3.66 0.36 -10.68
CA THR A 44 3.36 0.24 -12.11
C THR A 44 2.74 1.54 -12.64
N LEU A 45 1.83 2.16 -11.89
CA LEU A 45 1.21 3.43 -12.26
C LEU A 45 2.17 4.64 -12.18
N THR A 46 3.08 4.65 -11.20
CA THR A 46 4.09 5.73 -11.04
C THR A 46 5.25 5.60 -12.02
N SER A 47 5.49 4.40 -12.59
CA SER A 47 6.52 4.22 -13.62
C SER A 47 6.25 5.01 -14.91
N GLU A 48 4.99 5.39 -15.16
CA GLU A 48 4.60 6.30 -16.23
C GLU A 48 4.74 7.79 -15.83
N ILE A 49 4.96 8.08 -14.54
CA ILE A 49 4.95 9.44 -13.95
C ILE A 49 6.15 9.58 -12.97
N ASN A 50 7.34 9.90 -13.51
CA ASN A 50 8.59 10.26 -12.80
C ASN A 50 9.36 9.16 -12.03
N LYS A 51 10.65 9.00 -12.38
CA LYS A 51 11.62 8.04 -11.80
C LYS A 51 11.86 8.18 -10.28
N SER A 52 11.72 9.38 -9.71
CA SER A 52 12.05 9.62 -8.30
C SER A 52 11.07 8.99 -7.31
N GLU A 53 9.79 8.85 -7.67
CA GLU A 53 8.82 8.17 -6.82
C GLU A 53 9.04 6.66 -6.83
N ASN A 54 9.44 6.09 -7.98
CA ASN A 54 9.67 4.66 -8.13
C ASN A 54 10.76 4.14 -7.16
N ASP A 55 11.86 4.89 -6.97
CA ASP A 55 12.93 4.52 -6.04
C ASP A 55 12.46 4.41 -4.57
N TYR A 56 11.50 5.25 -4.16
CA TYR A 56 10.90 5.18 -2.82
C TYR A 56 10.14 3.87 -2.63
N TYR A 57 9.30 3.49 -3.58
CA TYR A 57 8.52 2.25 -3.50
C TYR A 57 9.36 0.98 -3.66
N LEU A 58 10.38 1.01 -4.53
CA LEU A 58 11.33 -0.11 -4.68
C LEU A 58 12.13 -0.37 -3.41
N ARG A 59 12.34 0.66 -2.57
CA ARG A 59 12.99 0.51 -1.27
C ARG A 59 12.08 -0.11 -0.21
N LEU A 60 10.76 0.02 -0.33
CA LEU A 60 9.79 -0.59 0.60
C LEU A 60 9.59 -2.10 0.35
N MET A 61 9.98 -2.60 -0.81
CA MET A 61 9.95 -4.04 -1.14
C MET A 61 11.26 -4.80 -0.83
N LYS A 62 12.24 -4.14 -0.19
CA LYS A 62 13.54 -4.72 0.19
C LYS A 62 13.63 -4.90 1.70
#